data_AF-A0A534JY19-F1
#
_entry.id   AF-A0A534JY19-F1
#
_cell.length_a   1.000
_cell.length_b   1.000
_cell.length_c   1.000
_cell.angle_alpha   90.00
_cell.angle_beta   90.00
_cell.angle_gamma   90.00
#
_symmetry.space_group_name_H-M   'P 1'
#
loop_
_entity.id
_entity.type
_entity.pdbx_description
1 polymer ?
#
loop_
_entity_poly.entity_id
_entity_poly.type
_entity_poly.pdbx_seq_one_letter_code
_entity_poly.pdbx_strand_id
1 'polypeptide(L)'
;AYQEAGWEGASPRGRIFALRQYEMRGPLDRLLGRHVKPGEDFARNTWECTGCGACEAICPVDIPFDTLWDDVKEWMVNSGYARPQLEPYLENVRETHNLFGEPA
;
A
#
# COMPACT_ATOMS: atom_id res chain seq x y z
N ALA A 1 -11.74 -9.52 6.59
CA ALA A 1 -11.30 -8.16 6.17
C ALA A 1 -12.29 -7.51 5.20
N TYR A 2 -12.14 -7.58 3.86
CA TYR A 2 -13.04 -6.79 2.97
C TYR A 2 -14.50 -7.30 2.93
N GLN A 3 -14.70 -8.62 3.00
CA GLN A 3 -16.04 -9.23 3.06
C GLN A 3 -16.83 -8.77 4.30
N GLU A 4 -16.13 -8.44 5.38
CA GLU A 4 -16.73 -7.91 6.61
C GLU A 4 -16.91 -6.38 6.53
N ALA A 5 -15.99 -5.68 5.86
CA ALA A 5 -16.06 -4.22 5.69
C ALA A 5 -17.17 -3.77 4.73
N GLY A 6 -17.65 -4.64 3.84
CA GLY A 6 -18.75 -4.34 2.90
C GLY A 6 -18.43 -3.26 1.86
N TRP A 7 -17.15 -2.88 1.72
CA TRP A 7 -16.70 -1.80 0.85
C TRP A 7 -15.74 -2.31 -0.23
N GLU A 8 -16.11 -2.15 -1.51
CA GLU A 8 -15.34 -2.69 -2.63
C GLU A 8 -13.93 -2.09 -2.71
N GLY A 9 -13.71 -0.84 -2.26
CA GLY A 9 -12.38 -0.23 -2.23
C GLY A 9 -11.36 -0.92 -1.31
N ALA A 10 -11.81 -1.80 -0.40
CA ALA A 10 -10.96 -2.65 0.42
C ALA A 10 -10.69 -4.03 -0.23
N SER A 11 -11.38 -4.37 -1.32
CA SER A 11 -11.14 -5.60 -2.07
C SER A 11 -9.87 -5.47 -2.92
N PRO A 12 -9.16 -6.58 -3.22
CA PRO A 12 -7.99 -6.53 -4.11
C PRO A 12 -8.31 -5.88 -5.46
N ARG A 13 -9.49 -6.19 -5.99
CA ARG A 13 -9.96 -5.70 -7.28
C ARG A 13 -10.32 -4.21 -7.24
N GLY A 14 -10.94 -3.74 -6.15
CA GLY A 14 -11.22 -2.32 -5.95
C GLY A 14 -9.96 -1.48 -5.76
N ARG A 15 -8.93 -2.02 -5.08
CA ARG A 15 -7.61 -1.37 -4.98
C ARG A 15 -6.94 -1.26 -6.35
N ILE A 16 -6.99 -2.31 -7.18
CA ILE A 16 -6.48 -2.26 -8.56
C ILE A 16 -7.23 -1.23 -9.40
N PHE A 17 -8.57 -1.20 -9.28
CA PHE A 17 -9.37 -0.20 -9.97
C PHE A 17 -8.95 1.23 -9.59
N ALA A 18 -8.72 1.49 -8.30
CA ALA A 18 -8.26 2.79 -7.82
C ALA A 18 -6.84 3.12 -8.30
N LEU A 19 -5.90 2.16 -8.26
CA LEU A 19 -4.54 2.33 -8.81
C LEU A 19 -4.56 2.75 -10.27
N ARG A 20 -5.41 2.12 -11.08
CA ARG A 20 -5.57 2.50 -12.49
C ARG A 20 -6.01 3.96 -12.65
N GLN A 21 -6.82 4.52 -11.74
CA GLN A 21 -7.19 5.93 -11.79
C GLN A 21 -5.99 6.86 -11.51
N TYR A 22 -5.08 6.46 -10.62
CA TYR A 22 -3.86 7.20 -10.32
C TYR A 22 -2.83 7.13 -11.47
N GLU A 23 -2.84 6.06 -12.26
CA GLU A 23 -1.97 5.92 -13.43
C GLU A 23 -2.38 6.85 -14.60
N MET A 24 -3.63 7.31 -14.63
CA MET A 24 -4.15 8.19 -15.68
C MET A 24 -3.60 9.63 -15.53
N ARG A 25 -2.33 9.83 -15.89
CA ARG A 25 -1.70 11.16 -15.97
C ARG A 25 -2.14 11.87 -17.23
N GLY A 26 -2.72 13.06 -17.10
CA GLY A 26 -3.00 13.92 -18.24
C GLY A 26 -1.70 14.48 -18.86
N PRO A 27 -1.72 14.89 -20.14
CA PRO A 27 -0.58 15.56 -20.77
C PRO A 27 -0.14 16.82 -20.00
N LEU A 28 -1.10 17.51 -19.36
CA LEU A 28 -0.83 18.67 -18.53
C LEU A 28 -0.11 18.31 -17.22
N ASP A 29 -0.44 17.18 -16.58
CA ASP A 29 0.22 16.77 -15.33
C ASP A 29 1.68 16.38 -15.57
N ARG A 30 1.97 15.80 -16.74
CA ARG A 30 3.34 15.52 -17.18
C ARG A 30 4.11 16.83 -17.43
N LEU A 31 3.49 17.80 -18.10
CA LEU A 31 4.09 19.11 -18.37
C LEU A 31 4.37 19.89 -17.08
N LEU A 32 3.46 19.85 -16.11
CA LEU A 32 3.58 20.55 -14.83
C LEU A 32 4.38 19.78 -13.78
N GLY A 33 4.93 18.61 -14.11
CA GLY A 33 5.67 17.77 -13.16
C GLY A 33 4.85 17.33 -11.94
N ARG A 34 3.52 17.27 -12.05
CA ARG A 34 2.66 16.92 -10.91
C ARG A 34 2.85 15.46 -10.53
N HIS A 35 3.29 15.23 -9.31
CA HIS A 35 3.36 13.90 -8.72
C HIS A 35 1.97 13.48 -8.26
N VAL A 36 1.54 12.29 -8.70
CA VAL A 36 0.28 11.69 -8.25
C VAL A 36 0.48 11.23 -6.81
N LYS A 37 -0.45 11.62 -5.94
CA LYS A 37 -0.48 11.21 -4.54
C LYS A 37 -1.68 10.30 -4.30
N PRO A 38 -1.58 9.35 -3.36
CA PRO A 38 -2.73 8.55 -2.96
C PRO A 38 -3.78 9.46 -2.32
N GLY A 39 -5.05 9.16 -2.53
CA GLY A 39 -6.14 9.75 -1.76
C GLY A 39 -6.22 9.11 -0.37
N GLU A 40 -6.78 9.81 0.61
CA GLU A 40 -6.86 9.34 1.99
C GLU A 40 -7.60 7.99 2.13
N ASP A 41 -8.71 7.83 1.41
CA ASP A 41 -9.49 6.58 1.43
C ASP A 41 -8.72 5.40 0.83
N PHE A 42 -7.99 5.64 -0.26
CA PHE A 42 -7.15 4.63 -0.86
C PHE A 42 -6.02 4.24 0.09
N ALA A 43 -5.32 5.22 0.66
CA ALA A 43 -4.24 4.97 1.61
C ALA A 43 -4.73 4.17 2.82
N ARG A 44 -5.87 4.57 3.41
CA ARG A 44 -6.49 3.85 4.53
C ARG A 44 -6.79 2.40 4.14
N ASN A 45 -7.48 2.18 3.03
CA ASN A 45 -7.88 0.84 2.59
C ASN A 45 -6.68 -0.04 2.21
N THR A 46 -5.62 0.53 1.63
CA THR A 46 -4.41 -0.22 1.26
C THR A 46 -3.63 -0.66 2.49
N TRP A 47 -3.58 0.17 3.54
CA TRP A 47 -2.96 -0.24 4.79
C TRP A 47 -3.72 -1.35 5.56
N GLU A 48 -5.01 -1.56 5.28
CA GLU A 48 -5.75 -2.73 5.80
C GLU A 48 -5.32 -4.05 5.11
N CYS A 49 -4.46 -3.99 4.08
CA CYS A 49 -3.86 -5.18 3.50
C CYS A 49 -2.85 -5.79 4.48
N THR A 50 -3.18 -6.97 5.00
CA THR A 50 -2.32 -7.74 5.90
C THR A 50 -1.16 -8.45 5.21
N GLY A 51 -1.07 -8.42 3.88
CA GLY A 51 -0.03 -9.14 3.13
C GLY A 51 -0.19 -10.66 3.17
N CYS A 52 -1.42 -11.18 3.26
CA CYS A 52 -1.65 -12.63 3.38
C CYS A 52 -1.50 -13.43 2.07
N GLY A 53 -1.25 -12.78 0.93
CA GLY A 53 -1.08 -13.45 -0.38
C GLY A 53 -2.35 -14.08 -0.98
N ALA A 54 -3.49 -14.09 -0.29
CA ALA A 54 -4.70 -14.78 -0.76
C ALA A 54 -5.18 -14.31 -2.15
N CYS A 55 -5.02 -13.02 -2.47
CA CYS A 55 -5.39 -12.47 -3.77
C CYS A 55 -4.49 -12.93 -4.91
N GLU A 56 -3.22 -13.21 -4.64
CA GLU A 56 -2.27 -13.74 -5.62
C GLU A 56 -2.59 -15.19 -5.93
N ALA A 57 -2.78 -16.00 -4.88
CA ALA A 57 -3.05 -17.42 -5.00
C ALA A 57 -4.32 -17.76 -5.81
N ILE A 58 -5.31 -16.86 -5.84
CA ILE A 58 -6.57 -17.06 -6.57
C ILE A 58 -6.64 -16.29 -7.90
N CYS A 59 -5.61 -15.51 -8.25
CA CYS A 59 -5.69 -14.62 -9.40
C CYS A 59 -5.73 -15.43 -10.70
N PRO A 60 -6.76 -15.28 -11.56
CA PRO A 60 -6.85 -16.05 -12.80
C PRO A 60 -5.90 -15.59 -13.90
N VAL A 61 -5.17 -14.49 -13.67
CA VAL A 61 -4.26 -13.86 -14.65
C VAL A 61 -2.89 -13.55 -14.05
N ASP A 62 -2.54 -14.23 -12.96
CA ASP A 62 -1.19 -14.24 -12.36
C ASP A 62 -0.61 -12.84 -12.06
N ILE A 63 -1.42 -11.94 -11.51
CA ILE A 63 -0.93 -10.64 -11.02
C ILE A 63 -0.07 -10.89 -9.77
N PRO A 64 1.20 -10.43 -9.74
CA PRO A 64 2.09 -10.56 -8.58
C PRO A 64 1.70 -9.55 -7.49
N PHE A 65 0.58 -9.83 -6.80
CA PHE A 65 0.00 -8.93 -5.82
C PHE A 65 0.90 -8.67 -4.62
N ASP A 66 1.71 -9.64 -4.18
CA ASP A 66 2.59 -9.48 -3.02
C ASP A 66 3.58 -8.33 -3.25
N THR A 67 4.39 -8.43 -4.31
CA THR A 67 5.32 -7.37 -4.73
C THR A 67 4.59 -6.07 -5.10
N LEU A 68 3.46 -6.16 -5.81
CA LEU A 68 2.70 -4.98 -6.19
C LEU A 68 2.23 -4.17 -4.97
N TRP A 69 1.75 -4.83 -3.92
CA TRP A 69 1.27 -4.12 -2.73
C TRP A 69 2.41 -3.53 -1.89
N ASP A 70 3.59 -4.14 -1.91
CA ASP A 70 4.79 -3.55 -1.30
C ASP A 70 5.23 -2.28 -2.03
N ASP A 71 5.29 -2.31 -3.37
CA ASP A 71 5.61 -1.13 -4.20
C ASP A 71 4.60 0.02 -3.95
N VAL A 72 3.32 -0.32 -3.83
CA VAL A 72 2.26 0.65 -3.54
C VAL A 72 2.41 1.24 -2.14
N LYS A 73 2.75 0.42 -1.13
CA LYS A 73 3.01 0.90 0.23
C LYS A 73 4.26 1.78 0.29
N GLU A 74 5.31 1.46 -0.46
CA GLU A 74 6.48 2.32 -0.60
C GLU A 74 6.10 3.67 -1.21
N TRP A 75 5.34 3.68 -2.30
CA TRP A 75 4.83 4.91 -2.90
C TRP A 75 3.98 5.73 -1.91
N MET A 76 3.14 5.08 -1.11
CA MET A 76 2.33 5.73 -0.08
C MET A 76 3.20 6.37 0.99
N VAL A 77 4.22 5.67 1.51
CA VAL A 77 5.18 6.21 2.49
C VAL A 77 5.90 7.44 1.91
N ASN A 78 6.43 7.33 0.70
CA ASN A 78 7.11 8.45 0.00
C ASN A 78 6.17 9.64 -0.28
N SER A 79 4.86 9.39 -0.34
CA SER A 79 3.84 10.42 -0.54
C SER A 79 3.33 11.06 0.76
N GLY A 80 3.84 10.65 1.92
CA GLY A 80 3.46 11.17 3.24
C GLY A 80 2.36 10.37 3.96
N TYR A 81 2.04 9.17 3.48
CA TYR A 81 1.01 8.28 4.06
C TYR A 81 1.63 7.12 4.85
N ALA A 82 2.82 7.32 5.43
CA ALA A 82 3.38 6.37 6.39
C ALA A 82 2.47 6.21 7.62
N ARG A 83 2.56 5.07 8.32
CA ARG A 83 1.87 4.86 9.61
C ARG A 83 2.80 5.24 10.76
N PRO A 84 2.58 6.37 11.46
CA PRO A 84 3.44 6.80 12.57
C PRO A 84 3.51 5.78 13.71
N GLN A 85 2.49 4.92 13.83
CA GLN A 85 2.44 3.85 14.82
C GLN A 85 3.53 2.78 14.62
N LEU A 86 4.16 2.74 13.44
CA LEU A 86 5.25 1.81 13.16
C LEU A 86 6.62 2.34 13.58
N GLU A 87 6.77 3.64 13.87
CA GLU A 87 8.08 4.25 14.14
C GLU A 87 8.85 3.58 15.30
N PRO A 88 8.22 3.22 16.44
CA PRO A 88 8.94 2.54 17.52
C PRO A 88 9.55 1.19 17.09
N TYR A 89 8.86 0.46 16.21
CA TYR A 89 9.37 -0.82 15.70
C TYR A 89 10.49 -0.61 14.69
N LEU A 90 10.44 0.45 13.88
CA LEU A 90 11.52 0.82 12.97
C LEU A 90 12.77 1.26 13.74
N GLU A 91 12.60 1.97 14.85
CA GLU A 91 13.68 2.34 15.77
C GLU A 91 14.32 1.09 16.39
N ASN A 92 13.51 0.15 16.90
CA ASN A 92 14.00 -1.14 17.40
C ASN A 92 14.88 -1.86 16.36
N VAL A 93 14.44 -1.92 15.10
CA VAL A 93 15.21 -2.56 14.01
C VAL A 93 16.53 -1.84 13.76
N ARG A 94 16.56 -0.51 13.80
CA ARG A 94 17.79 0.29 13.59
C ARG A 94 18.80 0.13 14.72
N GLU A 95 18.33 0.00 15.96
CA GLU A 95 19.19 -0.04 17.15
C GLU A 95 19.62 -1.46 17.52
N THR A 96 18.65 -2.38 17.57
CA THR A 96 18.82 -3.74 18.12
C THR A 96 18.84 -4.83 17.05
N HIS A 97 18.69 -4.45 15.78
CA HIS A 97 18.61 -5.37 14.63
C HIS A 97 17.49 -6.41 14.76
N ASN A 98 16.46 -6.13 15.58
CA ASN A 98 15.23 -6.91 15.68
C ASN A 98 14.03 -6.01 15.96
N LEU A 99 12.82 -6.52 15.67
CA LEU A 99 11.57 -5.77 15.82
C LEU A 99 11.16 -5.52 17.28
N PHE A 100 11.63 -6.36 18.20
CA PHE A 100 11.18 -6.38 19.58
C PHE A 100 11.98 -5.44 20.51
N GLY A 101 13.15 -4.97 20.08
CA GLY A 101 14.03 -4.16 20.92
C GLY A 101 14.82 -5.00 21.93
N GLU A 102 14.90 -6.32 21.73
CA GLU A 102 15.59 -7.22 22.64
C GLU A 102 17.12 -7.11 22.46
N PRO A 103 17.92 -7.30 23.51
CA PRO A 103 19.37 -7.35 23.41
C PRO A 103 19.81 -8.52 22.51
N ALA A 104 20.90 -8.32 21.77
CA ALA A 104 21.49 -9.30 20.86
C ALA A 104 22.07 -10.53 21.58
#